data_AF-A0AAE9IU39-F1
#
_entry.id   AF-A0AAE9IU39-F1
#
_cell.length_a   1.000
_cell.length_b   1.000
_cell.length_c   1.000
_cell.angle_alpha   90.00
_cell.angle_beta   90.00
_cell.angle_gamma   90.00
#
_symmetry.space_group_name_H-M   'P 1'
#
loop_
_entity.id
_entity.type
_entity.pdbx_description
1 polymer ?
#
loop_
_entity_poly.entity_id
_entity_poly.type
_entity_poly.pdbx_seq_one_letter_code
_entity_poly.pdbx_strand_id
1 'polypeptide(L)'
;MECEFVQQMRNFIKVVADFTKQKVDILGHSLVSPIVRKAILGGKCVQAQLKLTFQLQEQIKHPIFVFCLSLMPNINSVQRYEGSHIYSIYGTQDDKVGYLNLPCFTKNSQINNSDQEFSNATGNHDAILSGTIDLQMNLLNAH
;
A
#
# COMPACT_ATOMS: atom_id res chain seq x y z
N MET A 1 -0.62 15.10 -0.85
CA MET A 1 -1.28 14.02 -1.59
C MET A 1 -2.53 14.60 -2.19
N GLU A 2 -2.60 14.69 -3.52
CA GLU A 2 -3.74 15.30 -4.19
C GLU A 2 -4.97 14.38 -4.15
N CYS A 3 -6.12 14.99 -3.89
CA CYS A 3 -7.36 14.27 -3.69
C CYS A 3 -7.90 13.62 -4.95
N GLU A 4 -7.57 14.18 -6.11
CA GLU A 4 -7.98 13.63 -7.40
C GLU A 4 -7.41 12.22 -7.60
N PHE A 5 -6.11 12.02 -7.38
CA PHE A 5 -5.49 10.69 -7.49
C PHE A 5 -6.08 9.69 -6.51
N VAL A 6 -6.35 10.10 -5.27
CA VAL A 6 -6.98 9.23 -4.27
C VAL A 6 -8.40 8.84 -4.70
N GLN A 7 -9.17 9.78 -5.26
CA GLN A 7 -10.52 9.52 -5.75
C GLN A 7 -10.52 8.61 -6.97
N GLN A 8 -9.63 8.85 -7.93
CA GLN A 8 -9.47 8.01 -9.12
C GLN A 8 -9.15 6.56 -8.71
N MET A 9 -8.17 6.35 -7.83
CA MET A 9 -7.83 5.01 -7.32
C MET A 9 -9.00 4.37 -6.57
N ARG A 10 -9.70 5.13 -5.72
CA ARG A 10 -10.86 4.63 -4.98
C ARG A 10 -11.98 4.19 -5.91
N ASN A 11 -12.31 5.00 -6.91
CA ASN A 11 -13.36 4.70 -7.89
C ASN A 11 -12.96 3.50 -8.74
N PHE A 12 -11.69 3.42 -9.15
CA PHE A 12 -11.19 2.28 -9.90
C PHE A 12 -11.34 0.96 -9.12
N ILE A 13 -10.90 0.93 -7.86
CA ILE A 13 -11.06 -0.25 -6.97
C ILE A 13 -12.54 -0.66 -6.89
N LYS A 14 -13.44 0.30 -6.66
CA LYS A 14 -14.88 0.02 -6.58
C LYS A 14 -15.43 -0.54 -7.89
N VAL A 15 -15.09 0.08 -9.01
CA VAL A 15 -15.56 -0.35 -10.34
C VAL A 15 -15.06 -1.76 -10.66
N VAL A 16 -13.80 -2.08 -10.37
CA VAL A 16 -13.26 -3.42 -10.60
C VAL A 16 -13.97 -4.44 -9.71
N ALA A 17 -14.13 -4.17 -8.41
CA ALA A 17 -14.84 -5.07 -7.50
C ALA A 17 -16.30 -5.28 -7.92
N ASP A 18 -16.99 -4.20 -8.30
CA ASP A 18 -18.38 -4.23 -8.76
C ASP A 18 -18.52 -4.96 -10.09
N PHE A 19 -17.53 -4.88 -10.98
CA PHE A 19 -17.51 -5.55 -12.27
C PHE A 19 -17.22 -7.05 -12.14
N THR A 20 -16.19 -7.42 -11.38
CA THR A 20 -15.76 -8.83 -11.22
C THR A 20 -16.60 -9.60 -10.22
N LYS A 21 -17.37 -8.91 -9.37
CA LYS A 21 -18.08 -9.47 -8.21
C LYS A 21 -17.15 -10.22 -7.26
N GLN A 22 -15.89 -9.79 -7.21
CA GLN A 22 -14.83 -10.39 -6.41
C GLN A 22 -14.08 -9.31 -5.62
N LYS A 23 -13.44 -9.73 -4.54
CA LYS A 23 -12.46 -8.88 -3.86
C LYS A 23 -11.28 -8.64 -4.80
N VAL A 24 -10.70 -7.44 -4.72
CA VAL A 24 -9.63 -6.96 -5.58
C VAL A 24 -8.28 -7.16 -4.91
N ASP A 25 -7.32 -7.67 -5.65
CA ASP A 25 -5.91 -7.69 -5.25
C ASP A 25 -5.23 -6.39 -5.67
N ILE A 26 -4.32 -5.90 -4.83
CA ILE A 26 -3.68 -4.59 -5.03
C ILE A 26 -2.17 -4.77 -4.90
N LEU A 27 -1.44 -4.40 -5.95
CA LEU A 27 0.01 -4.23 -5.90
C LEU A 27 0.35 -2.75 -6.01
N GLY A 28 0.85 -2.17 -4.92
CA GLY A 28 1.34 -0.79 -4.88
C GLY A 28 2.86 -0.75 -4.87
N HIS A 29 3.46 0.08 -5.73
CA HIS A 29 4.90 0.37 -5.72
C HIS A 29 5.13 1.86 -5.57
N SER A 30 6.17 2.21 -4.80
CA SER A 30 6.59 3.58 -4.65
C SER A 30 5.44 4.49 -4.15
N LEU A 31 5.35 5.70 -4.70
CA LEU A 31 4.32 6.70 -4.41
C LEU A 31 2.87 6.18 -4.49
N VAL A 32 2.58 5.11 -5.24
CA VAL A 32 1.21 4.58 -5.38
C VAL A 32 0.71 3.93 -4.09
N SER A 33 1.59 3.29 -3.32
CA SER A 33 1.23 2.61 -2.08
C SER A 33 0.48 3.50 -1.07
N PRO A 34 0.95 4.71 -0.69
CA PRO A 34 0.24 5.57 0.24
C PRO A 34 -1.03 6.15 -0.39
N ILE A 35 -1.07 6.38 -1.71
CA ILE A 35 -2.26 6.87 -2.42
C ILE A 35 -3.38 5.82 -2.33
N VAL A 36 -3.07 4.57 -2.65
CA VAL A 36 -4.03 3.46 -2.61
C VAL A 36 -4.45 3.16 -1.18
N ARG A 37 -3.51 3.16 -0.23
CA ARG A 37 -3.83 3.04 1.19
C ARG A 37 -4.76 4.15 1.67
N LYS A 38 -4.56 5.40 1.24
CA LYS A 38 -5.49 6.49 1.54
C LYS A 38 -6.85 6.29 0.86
N ALA A 39 -6.88 5.77 -0.36
CA ALA A 39 -8.10 5.46 -1.09
C ALA A 39 -8.94 4.38 -0.40
N ILE A 40 -8.29 3.35 0.16
CA ILE A 40 -8.93 2.29 0.94
C ILE A 40 -9.42 2.83 2.29
N LEU A 41 -8.56 3.54 3.03
CA LEU A 41 -8.86 4.12 4.34
C LEU A 41 -10.03 5.13 4.28
N GLY A 42 -10.10 5.92 3.21
CA GLY A 42 -11.08 6.98 3.05
C GLY A 42 -10.84 8.18 3.99
N GLY A 43 -11.95 8.79 4.43
CA GLY A 43 -11.94 9.97 5.29
C GLY A 43 -11.80 11.30 4.54
N LYS A 44 -11.37 12.34 5.26
CA LYS A 44 -11.19 13.68 4.69
C LYS A 44 -9.90 13.76 3.89
N CYS A 45 -10.01 14.52 2.81
CA CYS A 45 -8.98 14.71 1.84
C CYS A 45 -8.50 16.18 1.96
N VAL A 46 -7.18 16.44 1.97
CA VAL A 46 -6.65 17.73 2.45
C VAL A 46 -7.13 18.93 1.63
N GLN A 47 -7.31 18.76 0.31
CA GLN A 47 -7.69 19.84 -0.62
C GLN A 47 -9.19 19.89 -0.94
N ALA A 48 -9.98 18.90 -0.52
CA ALA A 48 -11.40 18.86 -0.79
C ALA A 48 -12.17 18.65 0.52
N GLN A 49 -13.14 19.52 0.80
CA GLN A 49 -14.17 19.25 1.82
C GLN A 49 -14.99 17.98 1.49
N LEU A 50 -14.72 17.34 0.35
CA LEU A 50 -15.27 16.05 -0.05
C LEU A 50 -14.78 14.93 0.87
N LYS A 51 -15.73 14.30 1.54
CA LYS A 51 -15.50 13.14 2.40
C LYS A 51 -15.51 11.89 1.51
N LEU A 52 -14.39 11.19 1.45
CA LEU A 52 -14.40 9.82 0.93
C LEU A 52 -15.30 9.00 1.85
N THR A 53 -16.19 8.20 1.26
CA THR A 53 -17.12 7.33 2.01
C THR A 53 -16.37 6.28 2.85
N PHE A 54 -17.08 5.41 3.58
CA PHE A 54 -16.53 4.40 4.48
C PHE A 54 -15.39 3.53 3.90
N GLN A 55 -14.60 2.87 4.75
CA GLN A 55 -13.43 2.10 4.32
C GLN A 55 -13.79 0.98 3.34
N LEU A 56 -12.86 0.66 2.41
CA LEU A 56 -13.08 -0.38 1.39
C LEU A 56 -12.50 -1.75 1.77
N GLN A 57 -12.17 -1.99 3.03
CA GLN A 57 -11.50 -3.22 3.50
C GLN A 57 -12.19 -4.51 2.99
N GLU A 58 -13.54 -4.53 3.00
CA GLU A 58 -14.32 -5.69 2.53
C GLU A 58 -14.17 -5.99 1.04
N GLN A 59 -13.66 -5.05 0.25
CA GLN A 59 -13.44 -5.18 -1.19
C GLN A 59 -12.02 -5.62 -1.53
N ILE A 60 -11.08 -5.71 -0.57
CA ILE A 60 -9.67 -6.01 -0.85
C ILE A 60 -9.26 -7.38 -0.30
N LYS A 61 -8.60 -8.20 -1.13
CA LYS A 61 -8.11 -9.54 -0.73
C LYS A 61 -6.63 -9.51 -0.34
N HIS A 62 -5.71 -9.25 -1.27
CA HIS A 62 -4.27 -9.18 -1.00
C HIS A 62 -3.67 -7.83 -1.40
N PRO A 63 -3.51 -6.88 -0.47
CA PRO A 63 -2.66 -5.72 -0.69
C PRO A 63 -1.16 -6.04 -0.48
N ILE A 64 -0.37 -5.93 -1.54
CA ILE A 64 1.10 -5.94 -1.51
C ILE A 64 1.59 -4.51 -1.70
N PHE A 65 2.33 -3.99 -0.72
CA PHE A 65 2.90 -2.64 -0.78
C PHE A 65 4.43 -2.69 -0.78
N VAL A 66 5.00 -2.14 -1.83
CA VAL A 66 6.44 -1.94 -2.01
C VAL A 66 6.73 -0.46 -1.75
N PHE A 67 6.54 0.04 -0.50
CA PHE A 67 6.79 1.46 -0.13
C PHE A 67 6.66 1.83 1.37
N CYS A 68 7.18 3.04 1.67
CA CYS A 68 7.23 3.80 2.92
C CYS A 68 5.92 4.28 3.55
N LEU A 69 5.87 4.18 4.87
CA LEU A 69 4.76 4.53 5.71
C LEU A 69 5.01 5.69 6.67
N SER A 70 6.26 6.14 6.78
CA SER A 70 6.69 7.06 7.83
C SER A 70 6.27 8.52 7.58
N LEU A 71 5.82 8.87 6.37
CA LEU A 71 5.48 10.26 6.01
C LEU A 71 4.01 10.65 6.21
N MET A 72 3.13 9.73 6.68
CA MET A 72 1.70 10.02 6.81
C MET A 72 1.09 9.49 8.13
N PRO A 73 1.18 10.24 9.25
CA PRO A 73 0.62 9.80 10.54
C PRO A 73 -0.89 9.49 10.51
N ASN A 74 -1.65 10.09 9.58
CA ASN A 74 -3.09 9.84 9.42
C ASN A 74 -3.40 8.46 8.83
N ILE A 75 -2.50 7.87 8.03
CA ILE A 75 -2.75 6.59 7.36
C ILE A 75 -2.48 5.42 8.32
N ASN A 76 -1.56 5.61 9.27
CA ASN A 76 -1.16 4.57 10.23
C ASN A 76 -1.96 4.58 11.53
N SER A 77 -2.88 5.54 11.69
CA SER A 77 -3.73 5.62 12.88
C SER A 77 -4.77 4.49 12.94
N VAL A 78 -5.04 3.84 11.81
CA VAL A 78 -5.86 2.64 11.71
C VAL A 78 -4.96 1.53 11.19
N GLN A 79 -5.06 0.34 11.78
CA GLN A 79 -4.28 -0.82 11.37
C GLN A 79 -5.18 -1.82 10.65
N ARG A 80 -4.58 -2.56 9.71
CA ARG A 80 -5.22 -3.67 8.98
C ARG A 80 -6.46 -3.32 8.14
N TYR A 81 -6.68 -2.05 7.84
CA TYR A 81 -7.79 -1.64 6.98
C TYR A 81 -7.53 -1.95 5.50
N GLU A 82 -6.30 -2.32 5.14
CA GLU A 82 -5.85 -2.47 3.77
C GLU A 82 -6.48 -3.69 3.07
N GLY A 83 -6.85 -4.74 3.82
CA GLY A 83 -7.43 -5.96 3.27
C GLY A 83 -7.26 -7.17 4.20
N SER A 84 -7.55 -8.37 3.69
CA SER A 84 -7.40 -9.61 4.46
C SER A 84 -5.95 -10.02 4.68
N HIS A 85 -5.08 -9.86 3.66
CA HIS A 85 -3.70 -10.32 3.69
C HIS A 85 -2.73 -9.22 3.22
N ILE A 86 -1.96 -8.68 4.15
CA ILE A 86 -1.16 -7.47 3.99
C ILE A 86 0.31 -7.85 3.96
N TYR A 87 0.98 -7.46 2.89
CA TYR A 87 2.39 -7.74 2.69
C TYR A 87 3.19 -6.46 2.43
N SER A 88 4.43 -6.45 2.90
CA SER A 88 5.38 -5.37 2.61
C SER A 88 6.71 -5.92 2.10
N ILE A 89 7.23 -5.35 1.00
CA ILE A 89 8.50 -5.76 0.38
C ILE A 89 9.39 -4.53 0.21
N TYR A 90 10.62 -4.59 0.70
CA TYR A 90 11.58 -3.49 0.61
C TYR A 90 13.01 -3.95 0.93
N GLY A 91 14.00 -3.11 0.66
CA GLY A 91 15.41 -3.48 0.71
C GLY A 91 16.29 -2.41 1.36
N THR A 92 17.48 -2.82 1.80
CA THR A 92 18.48 -1.92 2.40
C THR A 92 19.16 -1.00 1.40
N GLN A 93 19.12 -1.36 0.11
CA GLN A 93 19.72 -0.65 -1.01
C GLN A 93 18.71 0.22 -1.78
N ASP A 94 17.49 0.39 -1.27
CA ASP A 94 16.51 1.29 -1.87
C ASP A 94 17.03 2.73 -1.85
N ASP A 95 17.35 3.25 -3.03
CA ASP A 95 18.02 4.54 -3.27
C ASP A 95 17.05 5.72 -3.36
N LYS A 96 15.74 5.48 -3.40
CA LYS A 96 14.71 6.54 -3.49
C LYS A 96 13.99 6.73 -2.16
N VAL A 97 13.56 5.63 -1.57
CA VAL A 97 12.77 5.61 -0.33
C VAL A 97 13.69 5.48 0.88
N GLY A 98 14.82 4.79 0.73
CA GLY A 98 15.72 4.48 1.82
C GLY A 98 15.14 3.42 2.76
N TYR A 99 16.03 2.75 3.50
CA TYR A 99 15.64 1.66 4.40
C TYR A 99 15.08 2.15 5.73
N LEU A 100 15.67 3.20 6.31
CA LEU A 100 15.34 3.73 7.63
C LEU A 100 14.89 5.18 7.56
N ASN A 101 13.92 5.52 8.39
CA ASN A 101 13.53 6.89 8.68
C ASN A 101 14.51 7.46 9.70
N LEU A 102 15.37 8.39 9.28
CA LEU A 102 16.26 9.09 10.20
C LEU A 102 15.59 10.37 10.72
N PRO A 103 15.68 10.67 12.04
CA PRO A 103 16.49 10.00 13.06
C PRO A 103 15.75 8.90 13.84
N CYS A 104 14.51 8.56 13.49
CA CYS A 104 13.67 7.64 14.27
C CYS A 104 14.10 6.16 14.21
N PHE A 105 15.00 5.81 13.29
CA PHE A 105 15.49 4.44 13.01
C PHE A 105 14.38 3.40 12.80
N THR A 106 13.18 3.85 12.42
CA THR A 106 12.10 2.97 12.02
C THR A 106 12.26 2.60 10.55
N LYS A 107 11.92 1.37 10.18
CA LYS A 107 11.98 0.96 8.77
C LYS A 107 10.94 1.75 7.99
N ASN A 108 11.36 2.36 6.87
CA ASN A 108 10.49 3.25 6.10
C ASN A 108 9.24 2.51 5.62
N SER A 109 9.43 1.35 4.99
CA SER A 109 8.36 0.58 4.32
C SER A 109 7.68 -0.47 5.20
N GLN A 110 7.91 -0.42 6.50
CA GLN A 110 7.24 -1.31 7.44
C GLN A 110 5.76 -0.98 7.58
N ILE A 111 4.94 -2.03 7.55
CA ILE A 111 3.51 -1.97 7.89
C ILE A 111 3.30 -2.75 9.17
N ASN A 112 2.99 -2.04 10.26
CA ASN A 112 2.70 -2.66 11.55
C ASN A 112 1.51 -3.62 11.42
N ASN A 113 1.67 -4.82 11.98
CA ASN A 113 0.67 -5.90 11.94
C ASN A 113 0.30 -6.37 10.52
N SER A 114 1.22 -6.21 9.55
CA SER A 114 1.15 -6.95 8.28
C SER A 114 1.30 -8.45 8.52
N ASP A 115 0.78 -9.25 7.59
CA ASP A 115 0.84 -10.70 7.67
C ASP A 115 2.25 -11.21 7.41
N GLN A 116 2.99 -10.60 6.46
CA GLN A 116 4.42 -10.83 6.27
C GLN A 116 5.18 -9.58 5.80
N GLU A 117 6.46 -9.53 6.15
CA GLU A 117 7.40 -8.47 5.80
C GLU A 117 8.66 -9.07 5.16
N PHE A 118 9.02 -8.58 3.98
CA PHE A 118 10.22 -8.95 3.23
C PHE A 118 11.15 -7.75 3.16
N SER A 119 11.99 -7.56 4.18
CA SER A 119 12.81 -6.35 4.36
C SER A 119 14.26 -6.44 3.84
N ASN A 120 14.59 -7.54 3.15
CA ASN A 120 15.92 -7.84 2.61
C ASN A 120 15.92 -7.94 1.07
N ALA A 121 14.97 -7.29 0.39
CA ALA A 121 14.98 -7.24 -1.07
C ALA A 121 16.30 -6.63 -1.57
N THR A 122 16.83 -7.18 -2.66
CA THR A 122 18.14 -6.79 -3.19
C THR A 122 17.97 -5.80 -4.34
N GLY A 123 18.99 -4.95 -4.53
CA GLY A 123 18.99 -3.93 -5.57
C GLY A 123 18.37 -2.59 -5.16
N ASN A 124 18.39 -1.66 -6.11
CA ASN A 124 17.84 -0.31 -5.96
C ASN A 124 16.29 -0.30 -6.02
N HIS A 125 15.67 0.88 -5.90
CA HIS A 125 14.21 0.99 -5.77
C HIS A 125 13.40 0.32 -6.90
N ASP A 126 13.90 0.40 -8.14
CA ASP A 126 13.23 -0.17 -9.30
C ASP A 126 13.56 -1.67 -9.43
N ALA A 127 14.78 -2.07 -9.08
CA ALA A 127 15.19 -3.48 -9.05
C ALA A 127 14.42 -4.29 -7.99
N ILE A 128 14.01 -3.69 -6.88
CA ILE A 128 13.16 -4.35 -5.87
C ILE A 128 11.83 -4.77 -6.50
N LEU A 129 11.20 -3.91 -7.33
CA LEU A 129 9.95 -4.24 -8.01
C LEU A 129 10.13 -5.40 -8.98
N SER A 130 11.09 -5.28 -9.90
CA SER A 130 11.30 -6.31 -10.95
C SER A 130 11.88 -7.60 -10.40
N GLY A 131 12.76 -7.51 -9.41
CA GLY A 131 13.46 -8.66 -8.80
C GLY A 131 12.60 -9.45 -7.81
N THR A 132 11.41 -8.95 -7.46
CA THR A 132 10.48 -9.65 -6.55
C THR A 132 9.17 -10.05 -7.22
N ILE A 133 9.09 -10.05 -8.56
CA ILE A 133 7.88 -10.43 -9.32
C ILE A 133 7.38 -11.82 -8.91
N ASP A 134 8.26 -12.83 -8.84
CA ASP A 134 7.85 -14.18 -8.45
C ASP A 134 7.29 -14.23 -7.03
N LEU A 135 7.91 -13.50 -6.10
CA LEU A 135 7.41 -13.36 -4.74
C LEU A 135 6.04 -12.67 -4.72
N GLN A 136 5.87 -11.57 -5.45
CA GLN A 136 4.60 -10.86 -5.56
C GLN A 136 3.51 -11.79 -6.09
N MET A 137 3.78 -12.54 -7.16
CA MET A 137 2.83 -13.49 -7.73
C MET A 137 2.50 -14.64 -6.77
N ASN A 138 3.48 -15.17 -6.04
CA ASN A 138 3.24 -16.20 -5.04
C ASN A 138 2.34 -15.70 -3.91
N LEU A 139 2.51 -14.45 -3.46
CA LEU A 139 1.67 -13.83 -2.44
C LEU A 139 0.25 -13.53 -2.94
N LEU A 140 0.10 -13.14 -4.21
CA LEU A 140 -1.23 -12.92 -4.83
C LEU A 140 -2.01 -14.22 -5.02
N ASN A 141 -1.32 -15.31 -5.35
CA ASN A 141 -1.93 -16.63 -5.55
C ASN A 141 -2.09 -17.42 -4.24
N ALA A 142 -1.54 -16.93 -3.14
CA ALA A 142 -1.73 -17.53 -1.83
C ALA A 142 -3.14 -17.18 -1.33
N HIS A 143 -3.94 -18.20 -1.01
CA HIS A 143 -5.31 -18.12 -0.44
C HIS A 143 -6.40 -17.64 -1.40
#